data_AF-A0A7T5BUV4-F1
#
_entry.id   AF-A0A7T5BUV4-F1
#
_cell.length_a   1.000
_cell.length_b   1.000
_cell.length_c   1.000
_cell.angle_alpha   90.00
_cell.angle_beta   90.00
_cell.angle_gamma   90.00
#
_symmetry.space_group_name_H-M   'P 1'
#
loop_
_entity.id
_entity.type
_entity.pdbx_description
1 polymer ?
#
loop_
_entity_poly.entity_id
_entity_poly.type
_entity_poly.pdbx_seq_one_letter_code
_entity_poly.pdbx_strand_id
1 'polypeptide(L)'
;MEDLIERYTDKLDIKKHLFLIEDTFEIYSNVQKAASKIQKSSLNSTLVEVVDQCRLNDEVLYLVSANGNELGWMTTEKPLFIFNTFNENVLVTDANTDNEINNILNLYSDINKEEIYIKNFFTIYEGHVYFGLTKEDQLITFLPDAQITNGDIKPVNFKFKQMRNNVFEDIYQKVSSHFISSDVSYECIKIIYFNNAYFGKFKIGRMSYWFNINDTDIDIDTVEYKPSFTSEELKLSHLFYTVMKEESASPQKIDEKVIQNRFNEYNEKINELQDEITRLKSEMNNPKEDEI
;
A
#
# COMPACT_ATOMS: atom_id res chain seq x y z
N MET A 1 -24.76 -1.55 -10.37
CA MET A 1 -23.52 -2.31 -10.08
C MET A 1 -22.39 -1.76 -10.95
N GLU A 2 -22.66 -1.48 -12.23
CA GLU A 2 -21.80 -0.68 -13.12
C GLU A 2 -21.50 0.75 -12.58
N ASP A 3 -22.49 1.49 -12.07
CA ASP A 3 -22.30 2.84 -11.47
C ASP A 3 -21.34 2.92 -10.26
N LEU A 4 -21.12 1.80 -9.56
CA LEU A 4 -20.24 1.76 -8.39
C LEU A 4 -18.80 1.51 -8.81
N ILE A 5 -18.60 0.64 -9.80
CA ILE A 5 -17.29 0.33 -10.37
C ILE A 5 -16.72 1.57 -11.07
N GLU A 6 -17.52 2.26 -11.90
CA GLU A 6 -17.13 3.53 -12.56
C GLU A 6 -16.70 4.62 -11.56
N ARG A 7 -17.43 4.78 -10.45
CA ARG A 7 -17.09 5.74 -9.39
C ARG A 7 -15.81 5.44 -8.64
N TYR A 8 -15.42 4.17 -8.54
CA TYR A 8 -14.16 3.79 -7.88
C TYR A 8 -12.99 3.84 -8.87
N THR A 9 -13.18 3.50 -10.15
CA THR A 9 -12.13 3.64 -11.18
C THR A 9 -11.70 5.10 -11.41
N ASP A 10 -12.64 6.05 -11.42
CA ASP A 10 -12.32 7.48 -11.63
C ASP A 10 -11.59 8.14 -10.44
N LYS A 11 -11.71 7.58 -9.24
CA LYS A 11 -11.04 8.09 -8.03
C LYS A 11 -9.69 7.46 -7.73
N LEU A 12 -9.39 6.32 -8.35
CA LEU A 12 -8.21 5.51 -8.02
C LEU A 12 -7.05 5.71 -9.00
N ASP A 13 -7.19 6.58 -10.03
CA ASP A 13 -6.22 6.76 -11.13
C ASP A 13 -5.59 5.41 -11.54
N ILE A 14 -6.44 4.39 -11.77
CA ILE A 14 -5.96 3.03 -12.00
C ILE A 14 -5.31 2.95 -13.37
N LYS A 15 -4.00 3.11 -13.39
CA LYS A 15 -3.11 2.90 -14.53
C LYS A 15 -2.89 1.42 -14.71
N LYS A 16 -3.25 0.96 -15.89
CA LYS A 16 -2.97 -0.39 -16.37
C LYS A 16 -1.60 -0.38 -17.02
N HIS A 17 -0.72 -1.21 -16.51
CA HIS A 17 0.59 -1.44 -17.09
C HIS A 17 0.68 -2.85 -17.65
N LEU A 18 1.51 -3.03 -18.68
CA LEU A 18 1.81 -4.31 -19.28
C LEU A 18 3.31 -4.57 -19.16
N PHE A 19 3.68 -5.70 -18.56
CA PHE A 19 5.07 -6.15 -18.51
C PHE A 19 5.41 -6.93 -19.78
N LEU A 20 6.54 -6.58 -20.39
CA LEU A 20 6.92 -7.05 -21.71
C LEU A 20 8.06 -8.05 -21.64
N ILE A 21 7.84 -9.25 -22.18
CA ILE A 21 8.87 -10.27 -22.35
C ILE A 21 9.11 -10.42 -23.86
N GLU A 22 10.36 -10.23 -24.32
CA GLU A 22 10.71 -10.11 -25.75
C GLU A 22 10.09 -11.20 -26.64
N ASP A 23 9.96 -12.44 -26.19
CA ASP A 23 9.42 -13.52 -27.02
C ASP A 23 7.88 -13.59 -27.06
N THR A 24 7.18 -12.68 -26.37
CA THR A 24 5.74 -12.80 -26.11
C THR A 24 4.87 -11.71 -26.74
N PHE A 25 5.47 -10.69 -27.36
CA PHE A 25 4.71 -9.57 -27.94
C PHE A 25 5.14 -9.25 -29.37
N GLU A 26 4.41 -8.39 -30.07
CA GLU A 26 4.83 -7.75 -31.32
C GLU A 26 4.36 -6.30 -31.29
N ILE A 27 5.15 -5.37 -31.85
CA ILE A 27 4.84 -3.92 -31.83
C ILE A 27 4.68 -3.36 -33.24
N TYR A 28 3.66 -2.52 -33.40
CA TYR A 28 3.19 -1.97 -34.66
C TYR A 28 3.00 -0.46 -34.54
N SER A 29 3.14 0.26 -35.65
CA SER A 29 2.88 1.71 -35.66
C SER A 29 1.40 2.06 -35.68
N ASN A 30 0.51 1.12 -36.01
CA ASN A 30 -0.94 1.31 -36.04
C ASN A 30 -1.72 0.00 -35.85
N VAL A 31 -3.04 0.11 -35.70
CA VAL A 31 -3.95 -1.03 -35.54
C VAL A 31 -3.97 -1.98 -36.75
N GLN A 32 -3.59 -1.49 -37.95
CA GLN A 32 -3.46 -2.31 -39.16
C GLN A 32 -2.14 -3.10 -39.21
N LYS A 33 -1.40 -3.17 -38.10
CA LYS A 33 -0.14 -3.92 -37.97
C LYS A 33 0.96 -3.44 -38.92
N ALA A 34 1.00 -2.16 -39.26
CA ALA A 34 2.12 -1.59 -40.00
C ALA A 34 3.41 -1.68 -39.17
N ALA A 35 4.55 -1.94 -39.83
CA ALA A 35 5.83 -2.11 -39.17
C ALA A 35 6.17 -0.94 -38.23
N SER A 36 6.59 -1.26 -37.00
CA SER A 36 7.12 -0.26 -36.08
C SER A 36 8.58 0.03 -36.38
N LYS A 37 9.03 1.24 -36.03
CA LYS A 37 10.46 1.61 -36.01
C LYS A 37 11.14 1.24 -34.69
N ILE A 38 10.36 0.87 -33.68
CA ILE A 38 10.85 0.49 -32.35
C ILE A 38 11.42 -0.91 -32.41
N GLN A 39 12.63 -1.09 -31.89
CA GLN A 39 13.23 -2.40 -31.78
C GLN A 39 12.61 -3.15 -30.59
N LYS A 40 12.13 -4.36 -30.82
CA LYS A 40 11.50 -5.20 -29.79
C LYS A 40 12.40 -5.40 -28.56
N SER A 41 13.68 -5.64 -28.81
CA SER A 41 14.71 -5.82 -27.78
C SER A 41 14.86 -4.61 -26.85
N SER A 42 14.54 -3.38 -27.30
CA SER A 42 14.61 -2.20 -26.43
C SER A 42 13.46 -2.13 -25.41
N LEU A 43 12.44 -2.98 -25.56
CA LEU A 43 11.29 -3.07 -24.67
C LEU A 43 11.28 -4.36 -23.84
N ASN A 44 12.31 -5.21 -23.96
CA ASN A 44 12.39 -6.45 -23.18
C ASN A 44 12.54 -6.16 -21.68
N SER A 45 11.79 -6.91 -20.86
CA SER A 45 11.74 -6.77 -19.40
C SER A 45 11.38 -5.36 -18.93
N THR A 46 10.53 -4.67 -19.70
CA THR A 46 10.05 -3.32 -19.36
C THR A 46 8.57 -3.31 -19.04
N LEU A 47 8.19 -2.35 -18.21
CA LEU A 47 6.80 -2.03 -17.91
C LEU A 47 6.37 -0.85 -18.78
N VAL A 48 5.27 -1.00 -19.52
CA VAL A 48 4.68 0.08 -20.34
C VAL A 48 3.26 0.37 -19.88
N GLU A 49 2.82 1.61 -20.00
CA GLU A 49 1.44 2.00 -19.71
C GLU A 49 0.53 1.64 -20.88
N VAL A 50 -0.61 1.01 -20.61
CA VAL A 50 -1.65 0.72 -21.60
C VAL A 50 -2.60 1.92 -21.66
N VAL A 51 -2.55 2.64 -22.77
CA VAL A 51 -3.32 3.88 -22.99
C VAL A 51 -4.68 3.59 -23.63
N ASP A 52 -4.73 2.59 -24.52
CA ASP A 52 -5.97 2.17 -25.19
C ASP A 52 -5.91 0.68 -25.54
N GLN A 53 -7.07 0.07 -25.84
CA GLN A 53 -7.17 -1.30 -26.32
C GLN A 53 -8.27 -1.44 -27.37
N CYS A 54 -8.03 -2.25 -28.40
CA CYS A 54 -9.04 -2.59 -29.38
C CYS A 54 -8.97 -4.07 -29.77
N ARG A 55 -10.00 -4.55 -30.48
CA ARG A 55 -10.04 -5.91 -31.00
C ARG A 55 -10.11 -5.90 -32.52
N LEU A 56 -9.25 -6.67 -33.17
CA LEU A 56 -9.23 -6.86 -34.61
C LEU A 56 -9.07 -8.35 -34.92
N ASN A 57 -10.05 -8.94 -35.62
CA ASN A 57 -10.02 -10.36 -36.02
C ASN A 57 -9.68 -11.31 -34.86
N ASP A 58 -10.41 -11.18 -33.75
CA ASP A 58 -10.26 -11.92 -32.49
C ASP A 58 -8.98 -11.66 -31.67
N GLU A 59 -7.99 -10.96 -32.22
CA GLU A 59 -6.80 -10.51 -31.51
C GLU A 59 -7.06 -9.20 -30.76
N VAL A 60 -6.49 -9.08 -29.56
CA VAL A 60 -6.51 -7.84 -28.79
C VAL A 60 -5.22 -7.07 -29.06
N LEU A 61 -5.35 -5.79 -29.40
CA LEU A 61 -4.24 -4.86 -29.55
C LEU A 61 -4.28 -3.84 -28.43
N TYR A 62 -3.11 -3.52 -27.88
CA TYR A 62 -2.90 -2.54 -26.82
C TYR A 62 -2.09 -1.37 -27.34
N LEU A 63 -2.61 -0.15 -27.27
CA LEU A 63 -1.81 1.05 -27.46
C LEU A 63 -0.99 1.27 -26.19
N VAL A 64 0.33 1.31 -26.32
CA VAL A 64 1.23 1.42 -25.18
C VAL A 64 2.07 2.69 -25.23
N SER A 65 2.38 3.24 -24.06
CA SER A 65 3.25 4.39 -23.89
C SER A 65 4.35 4.13 -22.86
N ALA A 66 5.46 4.86 -22.99
CA ALA A 66 6.53 4.92 -21.99
C ALA A 66 6.93 6.37 -21.77
N ASN A 67 6.99 6.79 -20.50
CA ASN A 67 7.30 8.18 -20.12
C ASN A 67 6.40 9.21 -20.84
N GLY A 68 5.12 8.89 -21.02
CA GLY A 68 4.14 9.75 -21.70
C GLY A 68 4.26 9.79 -23.23
N ASN A 69 5.19 9.04 -23.83
CA ASN A 69 5.31 8.95 -25.29
C ASN A 69 4.66 7.65 -25.80
N GLU A 70 3.72 7.78 -26.72
CA GLU A 70 3.14 6.62 -27.42
C GLU A 70 4.22 5.88 -28.22
N LEU A 71 4.32 4.59 -27.97
CA LEU A 71 5.26 3.70 -28.66
C LEU A 71 4.59 3.05 -29.88
N GLY A 72 3.32 2.70 -29.74
CA GLY A 72 2.53 2.07 -30.80
C GLY A 72 1.56 1.02 -30.27
N TRP A 73 1.00 0.25 -31.20
CA TRP A 73 0.05 -0.82 -30.91
C TRP A 73 0.78 -2.15 -30.75
N MET A 74 0.34 -2.96 -29.80
CA MET A 74 1.02 -4.20 -29.43
C MET A 74 0.05 -5.36 -29.33
N THR A 75 0.47 -6.54 -29.79
CA THR A 75 -0.19 -7.82 -29.48
C THR A 75 0.70 -8.61 -28.54
N THR A 76 0.13 -9.38 -27.60
CA THR A 76 0.89 -10.32 -26.77
C THR A 76 0.08 -11.59 -26.51
N GLU A 77 0.76 -12.73 -26.50
CA GLU A 77 0.13 -14.03 -26.23
C GLU A 77 -0.03 -14.31 -24.72
N LYS A 78 0.79 -13.67 -23.89
CA LYS A 78 0.84 -13.87 -22.43
C LYS A 78 0.91 -12.52 -21.71
N PRO A 79 -0.18 -11.73 -21.70
CA PRO A 79 -0.15 -10.43 -21.03
C PRO A 79 -0.04 -10.59 -19.52
N LEU A 80 1.02 -10.01 -18.93
CA LEU A 80 1.09 -9.77 -17.50
C LEU A 80 0.71 -8.31 -17.22
N PHE A 81 -0.52 -8.09 -16.77
CA PHE A 81 -1.00 -6.77 -16.41
C PHE A 81 -0.67 -6.45 -14.96
N ILE A 82 -0.11 -5.27 -14.71
CA ILE A 82 0.12 -4.72 -13.37
C ILE A 82 -0.70 -3.44 -13.24
N PHE A 83 -1.52 -3.39 -12.23
CA PHE A 83 -2.38 -2.26 -11.93
C PHE A 83 -1.85 -1.59 -10.67
N ASN A 84 -1.81 -0.26 -10.64
CA ASN A 84 -1.68 0.43 -9.36
C ASN A 84 -2.98 0.28 -8.53
N THR A 85 -2.82 0.43 -7.22
CA THR A 85 -3.92 0.48 -6.26
C THR A 85 -3.62 1.54 -5.21
N PHE A 86 -4.58 1.78 -4.33
CA PHE A 86 -4.37 2.62 -3.15
C PHE A 86 -3.20 2.09 -2.31
N ASN A 87 -2.37 3.01 -1.82
CA ASN A 87 -1.30 2.69 -0.89
C ASN A 87 -1.91 2.26 0.44
N GLU A 88 -1.61 1.05 0.88
CA GLU A 88 -2.02 0.53 2.18
C GLU A 88 -0.84 -0.10 2.89
N ASN A 89 -0.67 0.24 4.17
CA ASN A 89 0.33 -0.41 5.02
C ASN A 89 -0.15 -1.79 5.41
N VAL A 90 0.62 -2.78 5.01
CA VAL A 90 0.34 -4.20 5.21
C VAL A 90 1.53 -4.90 5.84
N LEU A 91 1.25 -6.06 6.38
CA LEU A 91 2.25 -6.96 6.94
C LEU A 91 2.15 -8.31 6.23
N VAL A 92 3.24 -9.06 6.26
CA VAL A 92 3.33 -10.36 5.60
C VAL A 92 3.17 -11.47 6.62
N THR A 93 2.22 -12.39 6.36
CA THR A 93 1.97 -13.56 7.23
C THR A 93 2.83 -14.76 6.82
N ASP A 94 3.22 -14.84 5.56
CA ASP A 94 4.10 -15.87 5.01
C ASP A 94 5.20 -15.26 4.12
N ALA A 95 6.46 -15.53 4.46
CA ALA A 95 7.61 -14.94 3.79
C ALA A 95 8.01 -15.70 2.50
N ASN A 96 7.23 -16.71 2.11
CA ASN A 96 7.47 -17.43 0.88
C ASN A 96 7.11 -16.55 -0.33
N THR A 97 8.14 -16.05 -1.01
CA THR A 97 8.05 -15.25 -2.23
C THR A 97 8.12 -16.09 -3.50
N ASP A 98 8.26 -17.42 -3.42
CA ASP A 98 8.38 -18.29 -4.59
C ASP A 98 7.03 -18.38 -5.33
N ASN A 99 6.92 -17.58 -6.39
CA ASN A 99 5.80 -17.62 -7.33
C ASN A 99 6.24 -17.16 -8.73
N GLU A 100 5.47 -17.57 -9.74
CA GLU A 100 5.81 -17.34 -11.14
C GLU A 100 5.88 -15.85 -11.51
N ILE A 101 5.08 -14.99 -10.87
CA ILE A 101 5.12 -13.53 -11.11
C ILE A 101 6.45 -12.95 -10.69
N ASN A 102 6.93 -13.31 -9.50
CA ASN A 102 8.24 -12.87 -9.02
C ASN A 102 9.38 -13.40 -9.90
N ASN A 103 9.26 -14.63 -10.40
CA ASN A 103 10.23 -15.19 -11.35
C ASN A 103 10.22 -14.43 -12.68
N ILE A 104 9.05 -14.11 -13.24
CA ILE A 104 8.90 -13.34 -14.49
C ILE A 104 9.49 -11.92 -14.32
N LEU A 105 9.22 -11.28 -13.19
CA LEU A 105 9.65 -9.92 -12.90
C LEU A 105 11.08 -9.84 -12.33
N ASN A 106 11.73 -10.98 -12.10
CA ASN A 106 13.03 -11.10 -11.44
C ASN A 106 13.09 -10.41 -10.06
N LEU A 107 12.03 -10.58 -9.26
CA LEU A 107 11.92 -10.06 -7.90
C LEU A 107 12.38 -11.13 -6.91
N TYR A 108 13.62 -11.03 -6.46
CA TYR A 108 14.23 -11.94 -5.49
C TYR A 108 14.58 -11.16 -4.23
N SER A 109 13.59 -10.92 -3.39
CA SER A 109 13.76 -10.17 -2.15
C SER A 109 13.42 -11.03 -0.94
N ASP A 110 14.21 -10.88 0.11
CA ASP A 110 13.92 -11.46 1.42
C ASP A 110 12.81 -10.64 2.09
N ILE A 111 11.71 -11.31 2.43
CA ILE A 111 10.58 -10.69 3.12
C ILE A 111 10.67 -10.97 4.62
N ASN A 112 10.55 -9.91 5.41
CA ASN A 112 10.52 -9.97 6.86
C ASN A 112 9.09 -9.79 7.36
N LYS A 113 8.56 -10.78 8.09
CA LYS A 113 7.19 -10.76 8.64
C LYS A 113 6.97 -9.69 9.72
N GLU A 114 8.06 -9.17 10.28
CA GLU A 114 8.03 -8.13 11.32
C GLU A 114 8.06 -6.71 10.72
N GLU A 115 8.25 -6.59 9.40
CA GLU A 115 8.30 -5.30 8.71
C GLU A 115 6.98 -4.93 8.05
N ILE A 116 6.75 -3.62 7.96
CA ILE A 116 5.61 -3.04 7.27
C ILE A 116 6.00 -2.77 5.83
N TYR A 117 5.10 -3.15 4.93
CA TYR A 117 5.21 -2.90 3.50
C TYR A 117 4.06 -2.03 3.03
N ILE A 118 4.27 -1.32 1.93
CA ILE A 118 3.21 -0.59 1.25
C ILE A 118 2.70 -1.45 0.10
N LYS A 119 1.45 -1.90 0.20
CA LYS A 119 0.71 -2.46 -0.93
C LYS A 119 0.28 -1.31 -1.83
N ASN A 120 0.73 -1.31 -3.09
CA ASN A 120 0.39 -0.26 -4.05
C ASN A 120 0.23 -0.76 -5.50
N PHE A 121 0.43 -2.06 -5.74
CA PHE A 121 0.09 -2.69 -7.01
C PHE A 121 -0.75 -3.95 -6.80
N PHE A 122 -1.48 -4.35 -7.83
CA PHE A 122 -2.05 -5.69 -7.92
C PHE A 122 -1.96 -6.23 -9.34
N THR A 123 -2.02 -7.55 -9.44
CA THR A 123 -2.07 -8.28 -10.71
C THR A 123 -2.94 -9.52 -10.55
N ILE A 124 -3.52 -9.97 -11.66
CA ILE A 124 -4.29 -11.22 -11.72
C ILE A 124 -3.53 -12.16 -12.65
N TYR A 125 -3.07 -13.28 -12.11
CA TYR A 125 -2.29 -14.26 -12.83
C TYR A 125 -2.85 -15.65 -12.53
N GLU A 126 -3.11 -16.43 -13.58
CA GLU A 126 -3.73 -17.76 -13.49
C GLU A 126 -5.00 -17.83 -12.61
N GLY A 127 -5.79 -16.75 -12.59
CA GLY A 127 -7.02 -16.67 -11.79
C GLY A 127 -6.83 -16.31 -10.31
N HIS A 128 -5.59 -16.04 -9.89
CA HIS A 128 -5.26 -15.61 -8.53
C HIS A 128 -4.88 -14.13 -8.49
N VAL A 129 -5.25 -13.44 -7.41
CA VAL A 129 -4.90 -12.04 -7.17
C VAL A 129 -3.61 -11.99 -6.36
N TYR A 130 -2.65 -11.21 -6.85
CA TYR A 130 -1.40 -10.92 -6.17
C TYR A 130 -1.27 -9.41 -5.97
N PHE A 131 -0.65 -9.03 -4.88
CA PHE A 131 -0.40 -7.64 -4.52
C PHE A 131 1.09 -7.37 -4.49
N GLY A 132 1.49 -6.28 -5.17
CA GLY A 132 2.84 -5.78 -5.18
C GLY A 132 3.13 -5.00 -3.91
N LEU A 133 4.19 -5.40 -3.22
CA LEU A 133 4.65 -4.80 -1.98
C LEU A 133 5.88 -3.93 -2.27
N THR A 134 5.84 -2.70 -1.77
CA THR A 134 6.94 -1.75 -1.85
C THR A 134 7.51 -1.42 -0.48
N LYS A 135 8.80 -1.11 -0.46
CA LYS A 135 9.54 -0.58 0.69
C LYS A 135 10.48 0.49 0.17
N GLU A 136 10.51 1.66 0.80
CA GLU A 136 11.36 2.79 0.36
C GLU A 136 11.18 3.10 -1.14
N ASP A 137 9.91 3.11 -1.60
CA ASP A 137 9.50 3.33 -3.00
C ASP A 137 10.01 2.29 -4.03
N GLN A 138 10.61 1.19 -3.58
CA GLN A 138 11.05 0.09 -4.44
C GLN A 138 10.07 -1.07 -4.38
N LEU A 139 9.69 -1.62 -5.53
CA LEU A 139 8.89 -2.84 -5.64
C LEU A 139 9.75 -4.04 -5.25
N ILE A 140 9.33 -4.74 -4.21
CA ILE A 140 10.09 -5.80 -3.56
C ILE A 140 9.63 -7.17 -4.03
N THR A 141 8.31 -7.39 -4.07
CA THR A 141 7.71 -8.69 -4.39
C THR A 141 6.23 -8.55 -4.74
N PHE A 142 5.65 -9.57 -5.38
CA PHE A 142 4.23 -9.84 -5.42
C PHE A 142 3.90 -11.03 -4.51
N LEU A 143 2.89 -10.87 -3.65
CA LEU A 143 2.36 -11.95 -2.81
C LEU A 143 0.85 -12.12 -3.01
N PRO A 144 0.32 -13.34 -2.95
CA PRO A 144 -1.12 -13.57 -2.93
C PRO A 144 -1.79 -12.91 -1.71
N ASP A 145 -3.04 -12.49 -1.87
CA ASP A 145 -3.85 -11.83 -0.81
C ASP A 145 -3.79 -12.58 0.53
N ALA A 146 -3.85 -13.90 0.51
CA ALA A 146 -3.83 -14.74 1.71
C ALA A 146 -2.55 -14.63 2.54
N GLN A 147 -1.45 -14.16 1.95
CA GLN A 147 -0.15 -13.98 2.62
C GLN A 147 0.04 -12.54 3.15
N ILE A 148 -0.96 -11.69 2.99
CA ILE A 148 -0.93 -10.28 3.39
C ILE A 148 -2.01 -10.06 4.44
N THR A 149 -1.69 -9.28 5.47
CA THR A 149 -2.67 -8.83 6.46
C THR A 149 -2.56 -7.33 6.67
N ASN A 150 -3.69 -6.69 6.93
CA ASN A 150 -3.74 -5.30 7.39
C ASN A 150 -3.35 -5.17 8.88
N GLY A 151 -2.76 -6.22 9.46
CA GLY A 151 -2.45 -6.33 10.88
C GLY A 151 -3.67 -6.66 11.75
N ASP A 152 -4.73 -7.21 11.14
CA ASP A 152 -5.86 -7.72 11.89
C ASP A 152 -5.45 -9.01 12.62
N ILE A 153 -5.92 -9.14 13.86
CA ILE A 153 -5.68 -10.33 14.68
C ILE A 153 -6.92 -11.22 14.68
N LYS A 154 -6.75 -12.50 15.04
CA LYS A 154 -7.89 -13.32 15.42
C LYS A 154 -8.63 -12.61 16.55
N PRO A 155 -9.95 -12.41 16.46
CA PRO A 155 -10.73 -11.73 17.47
C PRO A 155 -10.46 -12.18 18.90
N VAL A 156 -10.13 -11.23 19.78
CA VAL A 156 -9.95 -11.48 21.21
C VAL A 156 -11.03 -10.76 21.99
N ASN A 157 -11.83 -11.50 22.75
CA ASN A 157 -12.84 -10.92 23.64
C ASN A 157 -12.16 -10.27 24.84
N PHE A 158 -12.64 -9.09 25.24
CA PHE A 158 -12.09 -8.37 26.38
C PHE A 158 -13.13 -7.53 27.12
N LYS A 159 -12.77 -7.16 28.35
CA LYS A 159 -13.45 -6.16 29.16
C LYS A 159 -12.46 -5.10 29.63
N PHE A 160 -12.98 -3.90 29.83
CA PHE A 160 -12.21 -2.86 30.46
C PHE A 160 -12.17 -3.05 31.99
N LYS A 161 -11.04 -2.69 32.60
CA LYS A 161 -10.81 -2.81 34.05
C LYS A 161 -11.56 -1.77 34.88
N GLN A 162 -11.80 -0.56 34.34
CA GLN A 162 -12.49 0.52 35.04
C GLN A 162 -13.93 0.67 34.54
N MET A 163 -14.86 1.23 35.34
CA MET A 163 -16.25 1.43 34.89
C MET A 163 -16.40 2.39 33.70
N ARG A 164 -15.49 3.34 33.53
CA ARG A 164 -15.45 4.29 32.42
C ARG A 164 -14.03 4.37 31.90
N ASN A 165 -13.85 4.16 30.60
CA ASN A 165 -12.53 4.11 29.98
C ASN A 165 -12.47 5.08 28.81
N ASN A 166 -11.31 5.70 28.64
CA ASN A 166 -11.03 6.55 27.50
C ASN A 166 -10.67 5.67 26.31
N VAL A 167 -11.37 5.89 25.21
CA VAL A 167 -11.00 5.33 23.91
C VAL A 167 -10.80 6.45 22.90
N PHE A 168 -9.98 6.19 21.90
CA PHE A 168 -9.56 7.18 20.91
C PHE A 168 -10.14 6.82 19.54
N GLU A 169 -10.69 7.79 18.81
CA GLU A 169 -11.08 7.54 17.40
C GLU A 169 -9.85 7.33 16.51
N ASP A 170 -8.72 7.90 16.92
CA ASP A 170 -7.44 7.79 16.26
C ASP A 170 -6.31 7.69 17.30
N ILE A 171 -5.34 6.81 17.07
CA ILE A 171 -4.18 6.63 17.95
C ILE A 171 -3.29 7.89 18.04
N TYR A 172 -3.36 8.80 17.05
CA TYR A 172 -2.62 10.06 17.05
C TYR A 172 -3.27 11.21 17.80
N GLN A 173 -4.58 11.16 17.99
CA GLN A 173 -5.30 12.31 18.54
C GLN A 173 -5.51 12.16 20.04
N LYS A 174 -4.73 12.94 20.79
CA LYS A 174 -4.98 13.33 22.18
C LYS A 174 -6.31 14.08 22.39
N VAL A 175 -7.14 14.28 21.35
CA VAL A 175 -8.16 15.34 21.30
C VAL A 175 -9.61 14.83 21.37
N SER A 176 -9.92 13.57 21.03
CA SER A 176 -11.28 13.01 21.18
C SER A 176 -11.29 11.67 21.95
N SER A 177 -11.30 11.76 23.28
CA SER A 177 -11.58 10.61 24.14
C SER A 177 -13.08 10.41 24.32
N HIS A 178 -13.58 9.21 24.01
CA HIS A 178 -14.95 8.82 24.35
C HIS A 178 -14.96 7.93 25.59
N PHE A 179 -16.04 8.00 26.37
CA PHE A 179 -16.25 7.13 27.51
C PHE A 179 -17.14 5.95 27.14
N ILE A 180 -16.64 4.75 27.44
CA ILE A 180 -17.34 3.50 27.18
C ILE A 180 -17.43 2.69 28.48
N SER A 181 -18.52 1.93 28.62
CA SER A 181 -18.87 1.14 29.80
C SER A 181 -18.18 -0.23 29.82
N SER A 182 -17.80 -0.71 31.00
CA SER A 182 -17.05 -1.97 31.21
C SER A 182 -17.89 -3.21 31.43
N ASP A 183 -19.20 -3.06 31.55
CA ASP A 183 -20.16 -4.14 31.73
C ASP A 183 -20.41 -4.96 30.46
N VAL A 184 -19.91 -4.47 29.31
CA VAL A 184 -20.00 -5.12 28.01
C VAL A 184 -18.68 -5.81 27.65
N SER A 185 -18.78 -6.99 27.05
CA SER A 185 -17.65 -7.65 26.41
C SER A 185 -17.46 -7.10 25.01
N TYR A 186 -16.25 -6.70 24.68
CA TYR A 186 -15.87 -6.19 23.36
C TYR A 186 -14.97 -7.19 22.64
N GLU A 187 -14.81 -6.97 21.34
CA GLU A 187 -13.96 -7.79 20.48
C GLU A 187 -12.81 -6.94 19.93
N CYS A 188 -11.59 -7.31 20.28
CA CYS A 188 -10.38 -6.69 19.76
C CYS A 188 -10.04 -7.31 18.41
N ILE A 189 -9.93 -6.48 17.38
CA ILE A 189 -9.74 -6.89 15.98
C ILE A 189 -8.36 -6.54 15.45
N LYS A 190 -7.61 -5.68 16.15
CA LYS A 190 -6.24 -5.28 15.78
C LYS A 190 -5.47 -4.83 17.02
N ILE A 191 -4.19 -5.17 17.09
CA ILE A 191 -3.27 -4.73 18.15
C ILE A 191 -2.03 -4.12 17.50
N ILE A 192 -1.51 -3.03 18.05
CA ILE A 192 -0.27 -2.38 17.59
C ILE A 192 0.58 -1.97 18.80
N TYR A 193 1.91 -2.01 18.66
CA TYR A 193 2.85 -1.47 19.65
C TYR A 193 3.35 -0.10 19.19
N PHE A 194 3.16 0.92 20.02
CA PHE A 194 3.48 2.33 19.72
C PHE A 194 3.79 3.11 21.00
N ASN A 195 4.80 3.99 20.98
CA ASN A 195 5.17 4.83 22.12
C ASN A 195 5.31 4.05 23.45
N ASN A 196 5.97 2.89 23.40
CA ASN A 196 6.18 1.99 24.54
C ASN A 196 4.89 1.47 25.21
N ALA A 197 3.79 1.40 24.45
CA ALA A 197 2.53 0.84 24.90
C ALA A 197 1.84 0.05 23.79
N TYR A 198 1.04 -0.95 24.17
CA TYR A 198 0.18 -1.65 23.23
C TYR A 198 -1.20 -0.98 23.15
N PHE A 199 -1.67 -0.81 21.93
CA PHE A 199 -3.01 -0.30 21.63
C PHE A 199 -3.82 -1.36 20.89
N GLY A 200 -5.04 -1.60 21.35
CA GLY A 200 -6.01 -2.44 20.68
C GLY A 200 -7.05 -1.61 19.92
N LYS A 201 -7.68 -2.18 18.90
CA LYS A 201 -8.79 -1.60 18.15
C LYS A 201 -10.03 -2.48 18.29
N PHE A 202 -11.18 -1.86 18.48
CA PHE A 202 -12.48 -2.53 18.51
C PHE A 202 -13.55 -1.68 17.82
N LYS A 203 -14.72 -2.27 17.57
CA LYS A 203 -15.85 -1.60 16.89
C LYS A 203 -17.07 -1.53 17.79
N ILE A 204 -17.77 -0.40 17.74
CA ILE A 204 -19.15 -0.24 18.25
C ILE A 204 -20.01 0.29 17.10
N GLY A 205 -20.94 -0.54 16.63
CA GLY A 205 -21.72 -0.22 15.44
C GLY A 205 -20.80 -0.02 14.23
N ARG A 206 -20.83 1.17 13.63
CA ARG A 206 -19.96 1.54 12.50
C ARG A 206 -18.67 2.25 12.91
N MET A 207 -18.56 2.63 14.17
CA MET A 207 -17.41 3.39 14.68
C MET A 207 -16.32 2.43 15.14
N SER A 208 -15.06 2.80 14.88
CA SER A 208 -13.90 2.08 15.39
C SER A 208 -13.19 2.94 16.43
N TYR A 209 -12.71 2.30 17.48
CA TYR A 209 -12.01 2.98 18.56
C TYR A 209 -10.73 2.22 18.92
N TRP A 210 -9.73 2.97 19.34
CA TRP A 210 -8.47 2.50 19.90
C TRP A 210 -8.48 2.62 21.43
N PHE A 211 -7.82 1.69 22.11
CA PHE A 211 -7.69 1.69 23.56
C PHE A 211 -6.28 1.24 23.97
N ASN A 212 -5.83 1.66 25.14
CA ASN A 212 -4.60 1.12 25.72
C ASN A 212 -4.89 -0.27 26.28
N ILE A 213 -4.14 -1.30 25.84
CA ILE A 213 -4.37 -2.69 26.26
C ILE A 213 -4.26 -2.85 27.78
N ASN A 214 -3.42 -2.04 28.44
CA ASN A 214 -3.27 -2.09 29.89
C ASN A 214 -4.57 -1.76 30.65
N ASP A 215 -5.51 -1.07 30.02
CA ASP A 215 -6.83 -0.75 30.58
C ASP A 215 -7.83 -1.92 30.46
N THR A 216 -7.41 -3.06 29.91
CA THR A 216 -8.25 -4.25 29.65
C THR A 216 -7.72 -5.52 30.31
N ASP A 217 -8.53 -6.56 30.33
CA ASP A 217 -8.17 -7.91 30.78
C ASP A 217 -7.48 -8.77 29.71
N ILE A 218 -7.14 -8.21 28.54
CA ILE A 218 -6.36 -8.90 27.52
C ILE A 218 -4.98 -9.23 28.07
N ASP A 219 -4.61 -10.51 27.97
CA ASP A 219 -3.23 -10.96 28.15
C ASP A 219 -2.48 -10.86 26.82
N ILE A 220 -1.58 -9.88 26.73
CA ILE A 220 -0.82 -9.58 25.50
C ILE A 220 0.10 -10.72 25.05
N ASP A 221 0.49 -11.60 25.98
CA ASP A 221 1.37 -12.73 25.65
C ASP A 221 0.62 -13.87 24.95
N THR A 222 -0.71 -13.88 25.08
CA THR A 222 -1.59 -14.84 24.39
C THR A 222 -1.97 -14.42 22.98
N VAL A 223 -1.66 -13.18 22.59
CA VAL A 223 -1.94 -12.65 21.26
C VAL A 223 -0.82 -13.06 20.31
N GLU A 224 -1.18 -13.89 19.33
CA GLU A 224 -0.23 -14.45 18.34
C GLU A 224 0.45 -13.37 17.49
N TYR A 225 -0.17 -12.20 17.31
CA TYR A 225 0.31 -11.18 16.39
C TYR A 225 0.29 -9.76 16.96
N LYS A 226 1.46 -9.11 16.96
CA LYS A 226 1.73 -7.84 17.65
C LYS A 226 2.65 -6.96 16.79
N PRO A 227 2.13 -6.32 15.74
CA PRO A 227 2.94 -5.46 14.88
C PRO A 227 3.47 -4.27 15.68
N SER A 228 4.76 -3.99 15.50
CA SER A 228 5.45 -2.84 16.08
C SER A 228 5.61 -1.78 15.01
N PHE A 229 5.18 -0.56 15.33
CA PHE A 229 5.30 0.58 14.44
C PHE A 229 6.19 1.64 15.07
N THR A 230 7.05 2.25 14.27
CA THR A 230 7.71 3.50 14.65
C THR A 230 6.70 4.64 14.73
N SER A 231 7.10 5.73 15.39
CA SER A 231 6.23 6.89 15.52
C SER A 231 5.94 7.52 14.16
N GLU A 232 6.89 7.43 13.25
CA GLU A 232 6.90 8.01 11.92
C GLU A 232 5.99 7.21 10.95
N GLU A 233 6.04 5.88 10.97
CA GLU A 233 5.22 5.02 10.09
C GLU A 233 3.72 5.15 10.37
N LEU A 234 3.35 5.18 11.64
CA LEU A 234 1.97 5.37 12.03
C LEU A 234 1.53 6.84 11.76
N LYS A 235 2.43 7.86 11.85
CA LYS A 235 2.10 9.28 11.52
C LYS A 235 1.80 9.40 10.03
N LEU A 236 2.60 8.76 9.20
CA LEU A 236 2.39 8.66 7.76
C LEU A 236 1.07 7.94 7.44
N SER A 237 0.79 6.82 8.11
CA SER A 237 -0.48 6.11 7.98
C SER A 237 -1.69 7.00 8.33
N HIS A 238 -1.59 7.75 9.43
CA HIS A 238 -2.63 8.68 9.88
C HIS A 238 -2.82 9.85 8.93
N LEU A 239 -1.71 10.44 8.46
CA LEU A 239 -1.73 11.51 7.47
C LEU A 239 -2.42 11.04 6.19
N PHE A 240 -2.04 9.87 5.69
CA PHE A 240 -2.63 9.25 4.50
C PHE A 240 -4.13 9.00 4.69
N TYR A 241 -4.54 8.41 5.81
CA TYR A 241 -5.95 8.18 6.13
C TYR A 241 -6.75 9.49 6.25
N THR A 242 -6.16 10.53 6.84
CA THR A 242 -6.80 11.84 7.01
C THR A 242 -7.05 12.50 5.65
N VAL A 243 -6.06 12.48 4.76
CA VAL A 243 -6.19 12.97 3.38
C VAL A 243 -7.30 12.23 2.65
N MET A 244 -7.29 10.89 2.68
CA MET A 244 -8.32 10.06 2.03
C MET A 244 -9.73 10.28 2.61
N LYS A 245 -9.84 10.51 3.92
CA LYS A 245 -11.12 10.78 4.59
C LYS A 245 -11.66 12.16 4.24
N GLU A 246 -10.81 13.18 4.13
CA GLU A 246 -11.21 14.53 3.74
C GLU A 246 -11.66 14.60 2.27
N GLU A 247 -11.01 13.85 1.39
CA GLU A 247 -11.42 13.70 -0.02
C GLU A 247 -12.74 12.94 -0.19
N SER A 248 -13.02 11.97 0.70
CA SER A 248 -14.29 11.22 0.68
C SER A 248 -15.43 11.94 1.40
N ALA A 249 -15.13 12.90 2.30
CA ALA A 249 -16.12 13.63 3.09
C ALA A 249 -16.62 14.94 2.45
N SER A 250 -15.99 15.46 1.40
CA SER A 250 -16.42 16.71 0.75
C SER A 250 -16.99 16.51 -0.66
N PRO A 251 -18.30 16.72 -0.89
CA PRO A 251 -18.87 16.94 -2.22
C PRO A 251 -18.61 18.36 -2.75
N GLN A 252 -17.91 19.21 -2.00
CA GLN A 252 -17.54 20.56 -2.41
C GLN A 252 -16.06 20.60 -2.78
N LYS A 253 -15.77 21.08 -4.00
CA LYS A 253 -14.42 21.27 -4.55
C LYS A 253 -13.53 21.94 -3.49
N ILE A 254 -12.68 21.15 -2.86
CA ILE A 254 -11.48 21.67 -2.19
C ILE A 254 -10.59 22.18 -3.32
N ASP A 255 -10.14 23.43 -3.22
CA ASP A 255 -9.30 24.06 -4.23
C ASP A 255 -8.02 23.23 -4.41
N GLU A 256 -7.81 22.72 -5.62
CA GLU A 256 -6.64 21.91 -6.00
C GLU A 256 -5.32 22.58 -5.61
N LYS A 257 -5.27 23.93 -5.60
CA LYS A 257 -4.08 24.66 -5.12
C LYS A 257 -3.82 24.48 -3.63
N VAL A 258 -4.85 24.34 -2.81
CA VAL A 258 -4.70 24.14 -1.36
C VAL A 258 -4.18 22.73 -1.07
N ILE A 259 -4.70 21.73 -1.79
CA ILE A 259 -4.21 20.35 -1.70
C ILE A 259 -2.76 20.27 -2.19
N GLN A 260 -2.48 20.85 -3.36
CA GLN A 260 -1.13 20.84 -3.94
C GLN A 260 -0.11 21.58 -3.06
N ASN A 261 -0.47 22.74 -2.51
CA ASN A 261 0.42 23.47 -1.61
C ASN A 261 0.72 22.68 -0.33
N ARG A 262 -0.29 22.02 0.25
CA ARG A 262 -0.08 21.17 1.44
C ARG A 262 0.73 19.93 1.10
N PHE A 263 0.46 19.28 -0.04
CA PHE A 263 1.23 18.14 -0.51
C PHE A 263 2.71 18.51 -0.74
N ASN A 264 2.96 19.70 -1.29
CA ASN A 264 4.31 20.23 -1.45
C ASN A 264 4.97 20.52 -0.08
N GLU A 265 4.27 21.16 0.86
CA GLU A 265 4.75 21.36 2.24
C GLU A 265 5.09 20.02 2.92
N TYR A 266 4.30 18.97 2.68
CA TYR A 266 4.55 17.64 3.23
C TYR A 266 5.74 16.95 2.58
N ASN A 267 5.89 17.03 1.27
CA ASN A 267 7.06 16.47 0.56
C ASN A 267 8.36 17.17 0.98
N GLU A 268 8.34 18.49 1.18
CA GLU A 268 9.48 19.23 1.75
C GLU A 268 9.86 18.67 3.12
N LYS A 269 8.87 18.43 3.99
CA LYS A 269 9.09 17.92 5.34
C LYS A 269 9.59 16.47 5.36
N ILE A 270 9.13 15.64 4.43
CA ILE A 270 9.62 14.27 4.25
C ILE A 270 11.08 14.29 3.80
N ASN A 271 11.42 15.15 2.84
CA ASN A 271 12.80 15.30 2.38
C ASN A 271 13.72 15.79 3.50
N GLU A 272 13.29 16.79 4.30
CA GLU A 272 14.04 17.26 5.48
C GLU A 272 14.33 16.13 6.48
N LEU A 273 13.34 15.27 6.73
CA LEU A 273 13.50 14.13 7.64
C LEU A 273 14.43 13.05 7.06
N GLN A 274 14.38 12.80 5.76
CA GLN A 274 15.28 11.87 5.07
C GLN A 274 16.73 12.36 5.09
N ASP A 275 16.94 13.66 4.91
CA ASP A 275 18.26 14.30 5.02
C ASP A 275 18.81 14.20 6.45
N GLU A 276 17.97 14.42 7.47
CA GLU A 276 18.35 14.28 8.86
C GLU A 276 18.71 12.83 9.22
N ILE A 277 17.94 11.85 8.75
CA ILE A 277 18.25 10.41 8.92
C ILE A 277 19.59 10.08 8.27
N THR A 278 19.85 10.61 7.07
CA THR A 278 21.11 10.39 6.36
C THR A 278 22.29 10.99 7.11
N ARG A 279 22.14 12.21 7.64
CA ARG A 279 23.15 12.85 8.50
C ARG A 279 23.45 12.00 9.73
N LEU A 280 22.42 11.59 10.47
CA LEU A 280 22.58 10.79 11.69
C LEU A 280 23.27 9.45 11.41
N LYS A 281 22.93 8.77 10.29
CA LYS A 281 23.61 7.55 9.85
C LYS A 281 25.09 7.81 9.52
N SER A 282 25.43 8.95 8.93
CA SER A 282 26.82 9.32 8.63
C SER A 282 27.64 9.63 9.89
N GLU A 283 27.03 10.25 10.89
CA GLU A 283 27.65 10.54 12.19
C GLU A 283 27.87 9.26 13.01
N MET A 284 26.96 8.27 12.89
CA MET A 284 27.15 6.96 13.52
C MET A 284 28.26 6.12 12.87
N ASN A 285 28.50 6.30 11.58
CA ASN A 285 29.54 5.59 10.83
C ASN A 285 30.91 6.27 10.87
N ASN A 286 31.00 7.50 11.38
CA ASN A 286 32.22 8.18 11.76
C ASN A 286 32.11 8.60 13.23
N PRO A 287 32.28 7.66 14.18
CA PRO A 287 32.43 8.07 15.56
C PRO A 287 33.62 9.02 15.60
N LYS A 288 33.40 10.25 16.07
CA LYS A 288 34.53 11.12 16.40
C LYS A 288 35.46 10.31 17.29
N GLU A 289 36.71 10.18 16.86
CA GLU A 289 37.81 9.89 17.77
C GLU A 289 37.84 11.06 18.75
N ASP A 290 37.01 10.98 19.79
CA ASP A 290 37.15 11.85 20.94
C ASP A 290 38.45 11.43 21.63
N GLU A 291 39.40 12.35 21.51
CA GLU A 291 40.76 12.33 22.04
C GLU A 291 40.79 11.85 23.50
N ILE A 292 41.77 10.97 23.76
CA ILE A 292 42.28 10.60 25.08
C ILE A 292 42.86 11.83 25.78
#